data_AF-A0A0F9KTN6-F1
#
_entry.id   AF-A0A0F9KTN6-F1
#
_cell.length_a   1.000
_cell.length_b   1.000
_cell.length_c   1.000
_cell.angle_alpha   90.00
_cell.angle_beta   90.00
_cell.angle_gamma   90.00
#
_symmetry.space_group_name_H-M   'P 1'
#
loop_
_entity.id
_entity.type
_entity.pdbx_description
1 polymer ?
#
loop_
_entity_poly.entity_id
_entity_poly.type
_entity_poly.pdbx_seq_one_letter_code
_entity_poly.pdbx_strand_id
1 'polypeptide(L)'
;MKTIFCDIDGIIFKHFLNIDEIISLDPLKSLLPGVKEKFREWNAQGHKIILVTGRPSSLRDITQHQIQQAGLFYHSLIMDLPRGDRVIINDRKRNSQISTAIGISPPRDEGLIHANA
;
A
#
# COMPACT_ATOMS: atom_id res chain seq x y z
N MET A 1 -9.70 -12.37 -8.44
CA MET A 1 -8.37 -11.74 -8.60
C MET A 1 -8.54 -10.25 -8.84
N LYS A 2 -7.77 -9.42 -8.14
CA LYS A 2 -7.79 -7.95 -8.28
C LYS A 2 -6.37 -7.41 -8.43
N THR A 3 -6.25 -6.17 -8.90
CA THR A 3 -5.02 -5.38 -8.76
C THR A 3 -5.23 -4.40 -7.61
N ILE A 4 -4.38 -4.51 -6.58
CA ILE A 4 -4.43 -3.70 -5.38
C ILE A 4 -3.36 -2.62 -5.50
N PHE A 5 -3.80 -1.37 -5.60
CA PHE A 5 -2.93 -0.20 -5.45
C PHE A 5 -2.94 0.18 -3.97
N CYS A 6 -1.81 -0.01 -3.28
CA CYS A 6 -1.72 0.17 -1.84
C CYS A 6 -0.67 1.23 -1.51
N ASP A 7 -1.08 2.25 -0.75
CA ASP A 7 -0.15 3.26 -0.25
C ASP A 7 0.75 2.71 0.86
N ILE A 8 1.89 3.34 1.11
CA ILE A 8 2.86 2.88 2.13
C ILE A 8 2.66 3.63 3.46
N ASP A 9 2.80 4.95 3.45
CA ASP A 9 2.92 5.75 4.66
C ASP A 9 1.54 6.10 5.23
N GLY A 10 1.24 5.58 6.41
CA GLY A 10 -0.07 5.68 7.05
C GLY A 10 -1.01 4.52 6.76
N ILE A 11 -0.57 3.54 5.95
CA ILE A 11 -1.36 2.35 5.59
C ILE A 11 -0.60 1.06 5.88
N ILE A 12 0.65 0.93 5.42
CA ILE A 12 1.52 -0.22 5.70
C ILE A 12 2.39 0.06 6.91
N PHE A 13 3.09 1.20 6.88
CA PHE A 13 3.91 1.68 7.98
C PHE A 13 3.29 2.94 8.58
N LYS A 14 3.61 3.25 9.83
CA LYS A 14 3.27 4.54 10.43
C LYS A 14 3.73 5.69 9.55
N HIS A 15 2.91 6.72 9.42
CA HIS A 15 3.21 7.89 8.62
C HIS A 15 4.24 8.80 9.31
N PHE A 16 5.34 9.11 8.60
CA PHE A 16 6.36 10.08 9.03
C PHE A 16 6.41 11.27 8.07
N LEU A 17 6.70 12.47 8.61
CA LEU A 17 6.75 13.69 7.80
C LEU A 17 8.14 13.97 7.23
N ASN A 18 9.18 13.56 7.95
CA ASN A 18 10.56 13.86 7.62
C ASN A 18 11.26 12.67 6.96
N ILE A 19 12.17 12.96 6.02
CA ILE A 19 12.94 11.93 5.31
C ILE A 19 13.82 11.15 6.29
N ASP A 20 14.44 11.81 7.27
CA ASP A 20 15.32 11.14 8.24
C ASP A 20 14.58 10.10 9.09
N GLU A 21 13.33 10.39 9.48
CA GLU A 21 12.46 9.44 10.18
C GLU A 21 12.11 8.25 9.28
N ILE A 22 11.84 8.50 8.00
CA ILE A 22 11.59 7.44 7.02
C ILE A 22 12.84 6.57 6.84
N ILE A 23 14.04 7.16 6.75
CA ILE A 23 15.28 6.39 6.56
C ILE A 23 15.57 5.52 7.79
N SER A 24 15.38 6.07 8.98
CA SER A 24 15.67 5.41 10.26
C SER A 24 14.53 4.52 10.79
N LEU A 25 13.43 4.39 10.04
CA LEU A 25 12.25 3.66 10.49
C LEU A 25 12.59 2.19 10.76
N ASP A 26 12.18 1.68 11.92
CA ASP A 26 12.21 0.25 12.25
C ASP A 26 10.97 -0.41 11.62
N PRO A 27 11.12 -1.26 10.58
CA PRO A 27 9.97 -1.77 9.84
C PRO A 27 9.07 -2.68 10.68
N LEU A 28 9.62 -3.38 11.67
CA LEU A 28 8.84 -4.30 12.50
C LEU A 28 8.02 -3.56 13.55
N LYS A 29 8.55 -2.46 14.09
CA LYS A 29 7.83 -1.61 15.06
C LYS A 29 6.86 -0.64 14.39
N SER A 30 7.15 -0.24 13.16
CA SER A 30 6.33 0.73 12.43
C SER A 30 5.22 0.09 11.61
N LEU A 31 5.20 -1.25 11.50
CA LEU A 31 4.18 -1.97 10.75
C LEU A 31 2.79 -1.80 11.40
N LEU A 32 1.81 -1.41 10.61
CA LEU A 32 0.46 -1.16 11.11
C LEU A 32 -0.35 -2.45 11.27
N PRO A 33 -1.39 -2.44 12.13
CA PRO A 33 -2.19 -3.63 12.41
C PRO A 33 -2.89 -4.21 11.17
N GLY A 34 -2.96 -5.54 11.08
CA GLY A 34 -3.66 -6.24 9.99
C GLY A 34 -2.93 -6.29 8.65
N VAL A 35 -1.79 -5.60 8.50
CA VAL A 35 -1.05 -5.51 7.23
C VAL A 35 -0.50 -6.87 6.80
N LYS A 36 0.17 -7.60 7.71
CA LYS A 36 0.76 -8.91 7.40
C LYS A 36 -0.31 -9.93 6.99
N GLU A 37 -1.41 -9.95 7.73
CA GLU A 37 -2.55 -10.83 7.49
C GLU A 37 -3.17 -10.52 6.13
N LYS A 38 -3.39 -9.24 5.83
CA LYS A 38 -4.00 -8.80 4.59
C LYS A 38 -3.13 -9.08 3.37
N PHE A 39 -1.82 -8.88 3.46
CA PHE A 39 -0.90 -9.25 2.38
C PHE A 39 -0.90 -10.78 2.15
N ARG A 40 -0.88 -11.60 3.20
CA ARG A 40 -0.98 -13.07 3.06
C ARG A 40 -2.28 -13.48 2.38
N GLU A 41 -3.40 -12.87 2.77
CA GLU A 41 -4.71 -13.08 2.15
C GLU A 41 -4.68 -12.74 0.65
N TRP A 42 -4.19 -11.55 0.29
CA TRP A 42 -4.05 -11.13 -1.10
C TRP A 42 -3.17 -12.07 -1.92
N ASN A 43 -2.09 -12.59 -1.33
CA ASN A 43 -1.24 -13.59 -1.99
C ASN A 43 -2.03 -14.86 -2.31
N ALA A 44 -2.71 -15.40 -1.30
CA ALA A 44 -3.44 -16.65 -1.40
C ALA A 44 -4.58 -16.56 -2.44
N GLN A 45 -5.15 -15.36 -2.61
CA GLN A 45 -6.18 -15.08 -3.61
C GLN A 45 -5.60 -14.67 -4.99
N GLY A 46 -4.29 -14.76 -5.17
CA GLY A 46 -3.58 -14.45 -6.42
C GLY A 46 -3.71 -12.99 -6.85
N HIS A 47 -3.89 -12.05 -5.91
CA HIS A 47 -4.01 -10.63 -6.24
C HIS A 47 -2.67 -10.04 -6.64
N LYS A 48 -2.68 -9.13 -7.61
CA LYS A 48 -1.50 -8.34 -7.97
C LYS A 48 -1.42 -7.13 -7.04
N ILE A 49 -0.33 -7.01 -6.29
CA ILE A 49 -0.09 -5.89 -5.37
C ILE A 49 0.89 -4.91 -6.01
N ILE A 50 0.44 -3.68 -6.21
CA ILE A 50 1.24 -2.53 -6.65
C ILE A 50 1.31 -1.55 -5.48
N LEU A 51 2.51 -1.38 -4.95
CA LEU A 51 2.74 -0.37 -3.92
C LEU A 51 2.93 0.99 -4.58
N VAL A 52 2.30 2.00 -4.02
CA VAL A 52 2.42 3.39 -4.43
C VAL A 52 2.85 4.22 -3.22
N THR A 53 3.63 5.29 -3.43
CA THR A 53 4.05 6.14 -2.32
C THR A 53 4.46 7.52 -2.80
N GLY A 54 4.30 8.52 -1.93
CA GLY A 54 4.88 9.85 -2.11
C GLY A 54 6.35 9.96 -1.71
N ARG A 55 6.97 8.89 -1.18
CA ARG A 55 8.41 8.86 -0.93
C ARG A 55 9.17 9.14 -2.23
N PRO A 56 10.25 9.94 -2.18
CA PRO A 56 11.06 10.20 -3.36
C PRO A 56 11.76 8.90 -3.82
N SER A 57 11.91 8.71 -5.12
CA SER A 57 12.57 7.53 -5.70
C SER A 57 14.05 7.41 -5.33
N SER A 58 14.68 8.48 -4.85
CA SER A 58 16.02 8.41 -4.23
C SER A 58 16.06 7.50 -2.99
N LEU A 59 14.92 7.25 -2.34
CA LEU A 59 14.78 6.32 -1.21
C LEU A 59 14.30 4.92 -1.63
N ARG A 60 14.36 4.58 -2.92
CA ARG A 60 13.87 3.30 -3.44
C ARG A 60 14.48 2.11 -2.72
N ASP A 61 15.81 2.01 -2.71
CA ASP A 61 16.50 0.85 -2.14
C ASP A 61 16.19 0.68 -0.64
N ILE A 62 16.17 1.79 0.10
CA ILE A 62 15.79 1.82 1.51
C ILE A 62 14.35 1.33 1.70
N THR A 63 13.42 1.87 0.91
CA THR A 63 12.00 1.50 0.99
C THR A 63 11.79 0.02 0.66
N GLN A 64 12.44 -0.49 -0.38
CA GLN A 64 12.37 -1.91 -0.75
C GLN A 64 12.93 -2.80 0.37
N HIS A 65 14.06 -2.41 0.98
CA HIS A 65 14.64 -3.12 2.11
C HIS A 65 13.69 -3.15 3.32
N GLN A 66 13.07 -2.03 3.67
CA GLN A 66 12.12 -1.93 4.78
C GLN A 66 10.90 -2.84 4.56
N ILE A 67 10.33 -2.86 3.34
CA ILE A 67 9.21 -3.74 2.98
C ILE A 67 9.63 -5.21 3.10
N GLN A 68 10.85 -5.56 2.62
CA GLN A 68 11.39 -6.91 2.71
C GLN A 68 11.61 -7.35 4.17
N GLN A 69 12.16 -6.48 5.01
CA GLN A 69 12.35 -6.75 6.45
C GLN A 69 11.02 -6.94 7.19
N ALA A 70 9.97 -6.24 6.75
CA ALA A 70 8.61 -6.47 7.25
C ALA A 70 8.01 -7.81 6.78
N GLY A 71 8.66 -8.52 5.86
CA GLY A 71 8.20 -9.80 5.30
C GLY A 71 7.03 -9.65 4.34
N LEU A 72 6.92 -8.49 3.68
CA LEU A 72 5.85 -8.19 2.72
C LEU A 72 6.34 -8.40 1.28
N PHE A 73 5.46 -8.93 0.45
CA PHE A 73 5.72 -9.12 -0.98
C PHE A 73 4.87 -8.14 -1.80
N TYR A 74 5.37 -7.77 -2.97
CA TYR A 74 4.66 -6.92 -3.91
C TYR A 74 5.18 -7.19 -5.32
N HIS A 75 4.42 -6.76 -6.33
CA HIS A 75 4.75 -6.99 -7.73
C HIS A 75 5.39 -5.77 -8.38
N SER A 76 5.06 -4.56 -7.91
CA SER A 76 5.62 -3.30 -8.44
C SER A 76 5.60 -2.20 -7.37
N LEU A 77 6.56 -1.27 -7.45
CA LEU A 77 6.68 -0.11 -6.57
C LEU A 77 6.77 1.18 -7.40
N ILE A 78 5.73 2.02 -7.32
CA ILE A 78 5.64 3.33 -7.95
C ILE A 78 5.88 4.40 -6.88
N MET A 79 6.80 5.33 -7.14
CA MET A 79 7.27 6.34 -6.18
C MET A 79 7.10 7.74 -6.77
N ASP A 80 7.47 8.78 -6.01
CA ASP A 80 7.37 10.19 -6.40
C ASP A 80 5.92 10.68 -6.66
N LEU A 81 4.92 10.02 -6.08
CA LEU A 81 3.54 10.50 -6.24
C LEU A 81 3.33 11.83 -5.50
N PRO A 82 2.56 12.78 -6.07
CA PRO A 82 2.22 14.01 -5.37
C PRO A 82 1.40 13.72 -4.10
N ARG A 83 1.45 14.63 -3.13
CA ARG A 83 0.55 14.56 -1.97
C ARG A 83 -0.88 14.88 -2.42
N GLY A 84 -1.87 14.20 -1.85
CA GLY A 84 -3.29 14.44 -2.12
C GLY A 84 -4.02 13.21 -2.65
N ASP A 85 -5.16 13.46 -3.30
CA ASP A 85 -6.11 12.42 -3.66
C ASP A 85 -5.55 11.39 -4.64
N ARG A 86 -6.05 10.17 -4.55
CA ARG A 86 -5.82 9.08 -5.51
C ARG A 86 -7.15 8.73 -6.13
N VAL A 87 -7.25 8.90 -7.44
CA VAL A 87 -8.49 8.60 -8.19
C VAL A 87 -8.25 7.38 -9.06
N ILE A 88 -9.11 6.37 -8.92
CA ILE A 88 -9.10 5.19 -9.78
C ILE A 88 -10.21 5.35 -10.81
N ILE A 89 -9.81 5.48 -12.08
CA ILE A 89 -10.72 5.50 -13.22
C ILE A 89 -10.56 4.17 -13.95
N ASN A 90 -11.66 3.44 -14.12
CA ASN A 90 -11.68 2.18 -14.85
C ASN A 90 -12.96 2.04 -15.69
N ASP A 91 -12.88 1.29 -16.79
CA ASP A 91 -14.03 1.03 -17.64
C ASP A 91 -15.08 0.19 -16.89
N ARG A 92 -16.36 0.40 -17.18
CA ARG A 92 -17.44 -0.45 -16.67
C ARG A 92 -17.79 -1.50 -17.71
N LYS A 93 -17.92 -2.74 -17.26
CA LYS A 93 -18.40 -3.82 -18.12
C LYS A 93 -19.88 -3.60 -18.47
N ARG A 94 -20.23 -3.73 -19.75
CA ARG A 94 -21.63 -3.68 -20.21
C ARG A 94 -22.44 -4.76 -19.49
N ASN A 95 -23.64 -4.40 -19.04
CA ASN A 95 -24.59 -5.30 -18.36
C ASN A 95 -24.07 -5.94 -17.06
N SER A 96 -23.05 -5.35 -16.41
CA SER A 96 -22.54 -5.79 -15.12
C SER A 96 -22.87 -4.75 -14.04
N GLN A 97 -23.44 -5.21 -12.92
CA GLN A 97 -23.61 -4.37 -11.73
C GLN A 97 -22.35 -4.35 -10.84
N ILE A 98 -21.35 -5.19 -11.15
CA ILE A 98 -20.10 -5.27 -10.39
C ILE A 98 -19.24 -4.04 -10.68
N SER A 99 -18.79 -3.35 -9.62
CA SER A 99 -17.84 -2.26 -9.75
C SER A 99 -16.47 -2.76 -10.22
N THR A 100 -15.89 -2.07 -11.20
CA THR A 100 -14.56 -2.36 -11.77
C THR A 100 -13.45 -1.50 -11.16
N ALA A 101 -13.82 -0.48 -10.39
CA ALA A 101 -12.93 0.36 -9.59
C ALA A 101 -13.50 0.52 -8.19
N ILE A 102 -12.66 0.38 -7.17
CA ILE A 102 -13.05 0.51 -5.76
C ILE A 102 -11.96 1.35 -5.08
N GLY A 103 -12.37 2.45 -4.46
CA GLY A 103 -11.52 3.24 -3.57
C GLY A 103 -11.78 2.87 -2.13
N ILE A 104 -10.71 2.60 -1.37
CA ILE A 104 -10.77 2.32 0.07
C ILE A 104 -9.81 3.29 0.73
N SER A 105 -10.32 4.09 1.66
CA SER A 105 -9.55 5.13 2.36
C SER A 105 -9.65 4.91 3.87
N PRO A 106 -8.90 3.94 4.44
CA PRO A 106 -8.82 3.78 5.89
C PRO A 106 -8.29 5.06 6.56
N PRO A 107 -8.63 5.32 7.82
CA PRO A 107 -7.99 6.40 8.57
C PRO A 107 -6.48 6.15 8.68
N ARG A 108 -5.71 7.24 8.70
CA ARG A 108 -4.25 7.19 8.80
C ARG A 108 -3.82 6.46 10.06
N ASP A 109 -2.80 5.60 9.93
CA ASP A 109 -2.16 4.86 11.02
C ASP A 109 -3.07 3.83 11.73
N GLU A 110 -4.24 3.49 11.17
CA GLU A 110 -5.10 2.42 11.69
C GLU A 110 -4.84 1.04 11.05
N GLY A 111 -4.05 1.00 9.97
CA GLY A 111 -3.68 -0.23 9.28
C GLY A 111 -4.82 -0.79 8.40
N LEU A 112 -4.86 -2.11 8.25
CA LEU A 112 -5.68 -2.80 7.24
C LEU A 112 -6.69 -3.80 7.84
N ILE A 113 -6.94 -3.76 9.15
CA ILE A 113 -7.89 -4.67 9.82
C ILE A 113 -9.29 -4.61 9.17
N HIS A 114 -9.75 -3.41 8.82
CA HIS A 114 -11.10 -3.16 8.28
C HIS A 114 -11.11 -2.86 6.78
N ALA A 115 -9.95 -2.99 6.11
CA ALA A 115 -9.84 -2.74 4.67
C ALA A 115 -10.35 -3.96 3.87
N ASN A 116 -11.56 -3.83 3.33
CA ASN A 116 -12.19 -4.86 2.49
C ASN A 116 -11.81 -4.68 1.02
N ALA A 117 -10.59 -5.09 0.68
CA ALA A 117 -10.02 -4.98 -0.67
C ALA A 117 -10.14 -6.27 -1.49
#